data_AF-A0A1M2YPK3-F1
#
_entry.id   AF-A0A1M2YPK3-F1
#
_cell.length_a   1.000
_cell.length_b   1.000
_cell.length_c   1.000
_cell.angle_alpha   90.00
_cell.angle_beta   90.00
_cell.angle_gamma   90.00
#
_symmetry.space_group_name_H-M   'P 1'
#
loop_
_entity.id
_entity.type
_entity.pdbx_description
1 polymer ?
#
loop_
_entity_poly.entity_id
_entity_poly.type
_entity_poly.pdbx_seq_one_letter_code
_entity_poly.pdbx_strand_id
1 'polypeptide(L)'
;MSGEILVSPKATARLVVTMPPEPSRLADALAADIASEYVALTRTTDAFRHLASLARERFSIMIPFMDSVGAEWAAELFEATKATERLLVLRDASQLLSCGAAGRRVEASATRIIDYGSANLANETFHAKIVLADGVAAYVGSANLLKRSKSTNLECGMLVEGPAVGAVKVLLDAVTTIAER
;
A
#
# COMPACT_ATOMS: atom_id res chain seq x y z
N MET A 1 16.23 20.75 -24.24
CA MET A 1 16.35 19.84 -23.08
C MET A 1 16.47 20.70 -21.83
N SER A 2 15.33 21.10 -21.27
CA SER A 2 15.27 21.82 -20.00
C SER A 2 15.36 20.79 -18.88
N GLY A 3 16.35 20.95 -18.00
CA GLY A 3 16.50 20.14 -16.81
C GLY A 3 15.30 20.35 -15.89
N GLU A 4 14.31 19.47 -16.00
CA GLU A 4 13.25 19.38 -15.02
C GLU A 4 13.84 18.90 -13.70
N ILE A 5 13.54 19.64 -12.64
CA ILE A 5 13.93 19.30 -11.29
C ILE A 5 13.26 17.95 -10.97
N LEU A 6 14.06 16.89 -10.86
CA LEU A 6 13.64 15.50 -10.60
C LEU A 6 12.98 15.29 -9.23
N VAL A 7 12.80 16.35 -8.44
CA VAL A 7 12.36 16.29 -7.04
C VAL A 7 11.37 17.41 -6.79
N SER A 8 10.17 17.08 -6.30
CA SER A 8 9.24 18.09 -5.80
C SER A 8 9.80 18.68 -4.49
N PRO A 9 10.17 19.97 -4.43
CA PRO A 9 10.79 20.56 -3.23
C PRO A 9 9.82 20.69 -2.05
N LYS A 10 8.55 20.33 -2.23
CA LYS A 10 7.49 20.42 -1.22
C LYS A 10 6.95 19.05 -0.78
N ALA A 11 7.49 17.96 -1.32
CA ALA A 11 7.10 16.62 -0.90
C ALA A 11 7.92 16.17 0.31
N THR A 12 7.27 15.51 1.27
CA THR A 12 7.96 14.82 2.37
C THR A 12 7.96 13.32 2.09
N ALA A 13 9.03 12.65 2.50
CA ALA A 13 9.14 11.20 2.36
C ALA A 13 9.74 10.60 3.63
N ARG A 14 9.15 9.51 4.12
CA ARG A 14 9.64 8.76 5.29
C ARG A 14 9.87 7.31 4.89
N LEU A 15 10.98 6.75 5.37
CA LEU A 15 11.27 5.33 5.21
C LEU A 15 10.26 4.52 6.04
N VAL A 16 9.59 3.60 5.36
CA VAL A 16 8.63 2.66 5.93
C VAL A 16 9.21 1.26 5.88
N VAL A 17 9.21 0.56 7.01
CA VAL A 17 9.75 -0.81 7.11
C VAL A 17 8.86 -1.73 7.92
N THR A 18 8.80 -3.00 7.49
CA THR A 18 8.49 -4.11 8.39
C THR A 18 9.81 -4.74 8.77
N MET A 19 10.15 -4.78 10.06
CA MET A 19 11.37 -5.45 10.52
C MET A 19 11.12 -6.96 10.66
N PRO A 20 12.11 -7.81 10.35
CA PRO A 20 12.03 -9.23 10.69
C PRO A 20 12.00 -9.43 12.22
N PRO A 21 11.45 -10.55 12.71
CA PRO A 21 11.32 -10.80 14.14
C PRO A 21 12.69 -10.95 14.80
N GLU A 22 12.72 -10.73 16.12
CA GLU A 22 13.93 -10.95 16.90
C GLU A 22 14.24 -12.46 17.06
N PRO A 23 15.53 -12.84 17.11
CA PRO A 23 16.71 -11.97 16.96
C PRO A 23 16.95 -11.54 15.50
N SER A 24 17.41 -10.31 15.28
CA SER A 24 17.59 -9.74 13.93
C SER A 24 18.91 -8.99 13.78
N ARG A 25 19.86 -9.57 13.04
CA ARG A 25 21.14 -8.93 12.69
C ARG A 25 20.97 -7.60 11.95
N LEU A 26 19.87 -7.46 11.19
CA LEU A 26 19.55 -6.21 10.51
C LEU A 26 19.08 -5.14 11.51
N ALA A 27 18.25 -5.53 12.48
CA ALA A 27 17.84 -4.61 13.54
C ALA A 27 19.06 -4.15 14.35
N ASP A 28 19.97 -5.07 14.67
CA ASP A 28 21.22 -4.74 15.36
C ASP A 28 22.08 -3.76 14.56
N ALA A 29 22.24 -3.99 13.25
CA ALA A 29 23.00 -3.11 12.37
C ALA A 29 22.36 -1.71 12.25
N LEU A 30 21.03 -1.65 12.09
CA LEU A 30 20.31 -0.39 12.05
C LEU A 30 20.40 0.35 13.39
N ALA A 31 20.30 -0.34 14.53
CA ALA A 31 20.44 0.28 15.84
C ALA A 31 21.84 0.88 16.07
N ALA A 32 22.88 0.27 15.50
CA ALA A 32 24.25 0.78 15.59
C ALA A 32 24.45 2.09 14.81
N ASP A 33 23.80 2.25 13.66
CA ASP A 33 23.94 3.43 12.78
C ASP A 33 22.87 4.53 13.04
N ILE A 34 21.66 4.16 13.49
CA ILE A 34 20.52 5.07 13.74
C ILE A 34 20.70 5.91 15.03
N ALA A 35 21.82 5.76 15.73
CA ALA A 35 22.22 6.69 16.79
C ALA A 35 22.46 8.14 16.29
N SER A 36 22.44 8.39 14.98
CA SER A 36 22.32 9.73 14.39
C SER A 36 20.87 10.20 14.42
N GLU A 37 20.61 11.26 15.20
CA GLU A 37 19.35 12.01 15.23
C GLU A 37 18.75 12.17 13.81
N TYR A 38 17.44 11.87 13.66
CA TYR A 38 16.56 12.12 12.49
C TYR A 38 16.07 10.98 11.57
N VAL A 39 16.24 9.67 11.86
CA VAL A 39 15.49 8.63 11.11
C VAL A 39 14.71 7.69 12.03
N ALA A 40 13.55 8.16 12.51
CA ALA A 40 12.54 7.27 13.08
C ALA A 40 11.90 6.45 11.95
N LEU A 41 12.35 5.20 11.80
CA LEU A 41 11.75 4.20 10.89
C LEU A 41 10.25 4.10 11.17
N THR A 42 9.43 4.26 10.13
CA THR A 42 7.98 4.14 10.26
C THR A 42 7.58 2.69 10.03
N ARG A 43 6.79 2.09 10.92
CA ARG A 43 6.33 0.71 10.68
C ARG A 43 5.32 0.67 9.52
N THR A 44 5.37 -0.36 8.68
CA THR A 44 4.42 -0.55 7.56
C THR A 44 2.96 -0.50 8.04
N THR A 45 2.64 -1.14 9.16
CA THR A 45 1.29 -1.11 9.74
C THR A 45 0.84 0.29 10.12
N ASP A 46 1.75 1.12 10.64
CA ASP A 46 1.45 2.47 11.09
C ASP A 46 1.30 3.42 9.90
N ALA A 47 2.13 3.26 8.86
CA ALA A 47 1.97 3.98 7.60
C ALA A 47 0.62 3.69 6.94
N PHE A 48 0.19 2.42 6.89
CA PHE A 48 -1.09 2.06 6.26
C PHE A 48 -2.28 2.61 7.06
N ARG A 49 -2.23 2.55 8.39
CA ARG A 49 -3.25 3.14 9.26
C ARG A 49 -3.32 4.65 9.13
N HIS A 50 -2.16 5.31 9.06
CA HIS A 50 -2.07 6.76 8.80
C HIS A 50 -2.78 7.12 7.49
N LEU A 51 -2.48 6.41 6.39
CA LEU A 51 -3.12 6.61 5.09
C LEU A 51 -4.64 6.40 5.15
N ALA A 52 -5.10 5.32 5.77
CA ALA A 52 -6.54 5.07 5.96
C ALA A 52 -7.22 6.23 6.73
N SER A 53 -6.56 6.76 7.76
CA SER A 53 -7.08 7.87 8.59
C SER A 53 -7.10 9.22 7.86
N LEU A 54 -6.21 9.42 6.89
CA LEU A 54 -6.13 10.64 6.08
C LEU A 54 -7.20 10.70 5.00
N ALA A 55 -7.50 9.58 4.35
CA ALA A 55 -8.41 9.55 3.21
C ALA A 55 -9.81 10.09 3.55
N ARG A 56 -10.39 10.85 2.62
CA ARG A 56 -11.70 11.50 2.76
C ARG A 56 -12.65 11.18 1.61
N GLU A 57 -12.14 11.07 0.40
CA GLU A 57 -12.94 10.80 -0.80
C GLU A 57 -12.73 9.35 -1.24
N ARG A 58 -11.47 8.94 -1.41
CA ARG A 58 -11.07 7.61 -1.87
C ARG A 58 -9.84 7.10 -1.13
N PHE A 59 -10.00 5.93 -0.52
CA PHE A 59 -8.89 5.14 -0.02
C PHE A 59 -8.66 3.94 -0.93
N SER A 60 -7.47 3.83 -1.52
CA SER A 60 -7.14 2.78 -2.48
C SER A 60 -6.00 1.89 -1.99
N ILE A 61 -6.18 0.58 -2.13
CA ILE A 61 -5.12 -0.41 -1.91
C ILE A 61 -4.94 -1.19 -3.23
N MET A 62 -3.78 -1.00 -3.88
CA MET A 62 -3.38 -1.76 -5.06
C MET A 62 -2.21 -2.67 -4.72
N ILE A 63 -2.50 -3.94 -4.47
CA ILE A 63 -1.53 -4.94 -4.00
C ILE A 63 -1.88 -6.30 -4.61
N PRO A 64 -0.94 -7.01 -5.27
CA PRO A 64 -1.27 -8.22 -6.03
C PRO A 64 -1.67 -9.42 -5.17
N PHE A 65 -1.07 -9.56 -3.98
CA PHE A 65 -1.15 -10.80 -3.20
C PHE A 65 -1.79 -10.59 -1.84
N MET A 66 -2.69 -11.51 -1.48
CA MET A 66 -3.44 -11.50 -0.23
C MET A 66 -3.49 -12.90 0.41
N ASP A 67 -3.39 -12.96 1.73
CA ASP A 67 -3.76 -14.13 2.55
C ASP A 67 -4.78 -13.74 3.61
N SER A 68 -5.32 -14.69 4.38
CA SER A 68 -6.37 -14.41 5.37
C SER A 68 -5.98 -13.33 6.40
N VAL A 69 -4.70 -13.24 6.78
CA VAL A 69 -4.23 -12.21 7.73
C VAL A 69 -4.15 -10.84 7.05
N GLY A 70 -3.74 -10.80 5.79
CA GLY A 70 -3.78 -9.59 4.99
C GLY A 70 -5.18 -9.14 4.61
N ALA A 71 -6.12 -10.06 4.41
CA ALA A 71 -7.52 -9.75 4.20
C ALA A 71 -8.12 -9.08 5.44
N GLU A 72 -7.88 -9.65 6.62
CA GLU A 72 -8.29 -9.05 7.90
C GLU A 72 -7.69 -7.64 8.07
N TRP A 73 -6.42 -7.49 7.72
CA TRP A 73 -5.75 -6.20 7.76
C TRP A 73 -6.35 -5.18 6.78
N ALA A 74 -6.67 -5.59 5.55
CA ALA A 74 -7.31 -4.72 4.57
C ALA A 74 -8.71 -4.28 5.02
N ALA A 75 -9.49 -5.21 5.58
CA ALA A 75 -10.81 -4.90 6.13
C ALA A 75 -10.72 -3.88 7.28
N GLU A 76 -9.79 -4.06 8.23
CA GLU A 76 -9.53 -3.09 9.30
C GLU A 76 -9.24 -1.68 8.75
N LEU A 77 -8.43 -1.58 7.68
CA LEU A 77 -8.09 -0.30 7.06
C LEU A 77 -9.30 0.33 6.35
N PHE A 78 -10.09 -0.47 5.63
CA PHE A 78 -11.31 0.00 4.96
C PHE A 78 -12.41 0.42 5.94
N GLU A 79 -12.52 -0.23 7.09
CA GLU A 79 -13.49 0.12 8.12
C GLU A 79 -13.06 1.37 8.91
N ALA A 80 -11.75 1.57 9.09
CA ALA A 80 -11.22 2.73 9.82
C ALA A 80 -11.23 4.04 9.01
N THR A 81 -11.32 3.96 7.67
CA THR A 81 -11.31 5.16 6.82
C THR A 81 -12.67 5.86 6.77
N LYS A 82 -12.62 7.20 6.66
CA LYS A 82 -13.80 8.04 6.41
C LYS A 82 -14.12 8.18 4.92
N ALA A 83 -13.25 7.65 4.04
CA ALA A 83 -13.46 7.71 2.60
C ALA A 83 -14.76 7.00 2.19
N THR A 84 -15.53 7.66 1.33
CA THR A 84 -16.75 7.10 0.75
C THR A 84 -16.44 6.06 -0.31
N GLU A 85 -15.31 6.17 -1.00
CA GLU A 85 -14.82 5.15 -1.92
C GLU A 85 -13.66 4.38 -1.29
N ARG A 86 -13.77 3.05 -1.31
CA ARG A 86 -12.82 2.10 -0.73
C ARG A 86 -12.49 1.09 -1.81
N LEU A 87 -11.40 1.37 -2.51
CA LEU A 87 -10.99 0.64 -3.70
C LEU A 87 -9.92 -0.39 -3.35
N LEU A 88 -10.19 -1.65 -3.67
CA LEU A 88 -9.20 -2.72 -3.66
C LEU A 88 -8.87 -3.13 -5.09
N VAL A 89 -7.58 -3.16 -5.43
CA VAL A 89 -7.08 -3.62 -6.73
C VAL A 89 -6.16 -4.83 -6.48
N LEU A 90 -6.59 -6.00 -6.93
CA LEU A 90 -5.89 -7.28 -6.80
C LEU A 90 -5.52 -7.84 -8.16
N ARG A 91 -4.47 -8.68 -8.18
CA ARG A 91 -4.11 -9.47 -9.37
C ARG A 91 -5.13 -10.57 -9.66
N ASP A 92 -5.78 -11.08 -8.63
CA ASP A 92 -6.71 -12.20 -8.71
C ASP A 92 -7.68 -12.06 -7.54
N ALA A 93 -8.94 -11.76 -7.82
CA ALA A 93 -9.98 -11.58 -6.81
C ALA A 93 -10.42 -12.90 -6.18
N SER A 94 -10.13 -14.06 -6.80
CA SER A 94 -10.42 -15.37 -6.20
C SER A 94 -9.63 -15.62 -4.90
N GLN A 95 -8.56 -14.85 -4.67
CA GLN A 95 -7.84 -14.83 -3.39
C GLN A 95 -8.76 -14.46 -2.21
N LEU A 96 -9.81 -13.67 -2.42
CA LEU A 96 -10.77 -13.35 -1.36
C LEU A 96 -11.55 -14.60 -0.92
N LEU A 97 -11.92 -15.46 -1.87
CA LEU A 97 -12.59 -16.72 -1.57
C LEU A 97 -11.71 -17.65 -0.72
N SER A 98 -10.42 -17.75 -1.05
CA SER A 98 -9.47 -18.56 -0.27
C SER A 98 -9.18 -17.99 1.11
N CYS A 99 -9.43 -16.69 1.33
CA CYS A 99 -9.33 -16.04 2.64
C CYS A 99 -10.52 -16.31 3.58
N GLY A 100 -11.60 -16.95 3.10
CA GLY A 100 -12.74 -17.34 3.93
C GLY A 100 -13.48 -16.15 4.56
N ALA A 101 -13.67 -16.17 5.88
CA ALA A 101 -14.40 -15.12 6.59
C ALA A 101 -13.74 -13.74 6.48
N ALA A 102 -12.40 -13.69 6.49
CA ALA A 102 -11.67 -12.45 6.31
C ALA A 102 -11.85 -11.87 4.90
N GLY A 103 -11.90 -12.73 3.88
CA GLY A 103 -12.21 -12.31 2.50
C GLY A 103 -13.60 -11.70 2.37
N ARG A 104 -14.62 -12.35 2.96
CA ARG A 104 -15.99 -11.78 3.00
C ARG A 104 -16.07 -10.44 3.73
N ARG A 105 -15.26 -10.25 4.77
CA ARG A 105 -15.18 -8.97 5.49
C ARG A 105 -14.59 -7.87 4.61
N VAL A 106 -13.59 -8.19 3.78
CA VAL A 106 -13.07 -7.27 2.77
C VAL A 106 -14.15 -6.94 1.74
N GLU A 107 -14.84 -7.94 1.20
CA GLU A 107 -15.95 -7.73 0.24
C GLU A 107 -17.06 -6.82 0.81
N ALA A 108 -17.37 -6.96 2.10
CA ALA A 108 -18.38 -6.12 2.76
C ALA A 108 -17.89 -4.69 3.09
N SER A 109 -16.58 -4.49 3.24
CA SER A 109 -16.01 -3.18 3.64
C SER A 109 -15.50 -2.36 2.47
N ALA A 110 -15.06 -3.00 1.38
CA ALA A 110 -14.70 -2.34 0.13
C ALA A 110 -15.96 -1.91 -0.64
N THR A 111 -15.93 -0.73 -1.23
CA THR A 111 -17.02 -0.30 -2.12
C THR A 111 -16.80 -0.79 -3.55
N ARG A 112 -15.56 -1.14 -3.88
CA ARG A 112 -15.18 -1.58 -5.20
C ARG A 112 -13.94 -2.47 -5.15
N ILE A 113 -13.98 -3.56 -5.91
CA ILE A 113 -12.87 -4.52 -6.06
C ILE A 113 -12.59 -4.69 -7.54
N ILE A 114 -11.33 -4.55 -7.92
CA ILE A 114 -10.85 -4.72 -9.29
C ILE A 114 -9.91 -5.90 -9.34
N ASP A 115 -10.17 -6.79 -10.28
CA ASP A 115 -9.29 -7.89 -10.69
C ASP A 115 -8.63 -7.54 -12.03
N TYR A 116 -7.34 -7.20 -12.00
CA TYR A 116 -6.60 -6.91 -13.23
C TYR A 116 -5.94 -8.14 -13.85
N GLY A 117 -5.97 -9.31 -13.22
CA GLY A 117 -5.51 -10.55 -13.85
C GLY A 117 -6.58 -11.21 -14.70
N SER A 118 -7.86 -10.98 -14.40
CA SER A 118 -9.00 -11.44 -15.21
C SER A 118 -9.35 -10.51 -16.36
N ALA A 119 -9.02 -9.21 -16.24
CA ALA A 119 -9.08 -8.30 -17.37
C ALA A 119 -8.18 -8.88 -18.48
N ASN A 120 -8.61 -8.83 -19.74
CA ASN A 120 -7.90 -9.40 -20.89
C ASN A 120 -6.60 -8.62 -21.23
N LEU A 121 -5.89 -8.17 -20.20
CA LEU A 121 -4.60 -7.50 -20.12
C LEU A 121 -3.49 -8.48 -20.47
N ALA A 122 -3.64 -9.22 -21.57
CA ALA A 122 -2.82 -10.38 -21.93
C ALA A 122 -1.30 -10.15 -21.96
N ASN A 123 -0.83 -8.89 -21.86
CA ASN A 123 0.58 -8.51 -21.82
C ASN A 123 1.02 -7.64 -20.64
N GLU A 124 0.14 -7.22 -19.72
CA GLU A 124 0.50 -6.27 -18.65
C GLU A 124 0.26 -6.87 -17.25
N THR A 125 1.34 -6.98 -16.47
CA THR A 125 1.24 -7.38 -15.05
C THR A 125 1.76 -6.26 -14.18
N PHE A 126 0.93 -5.82 -13.23
CA PHE A 126 1.35 -4.84 -12.23
C PHE A 126 1.89 -5.57 -11.00
N HIS A 127 3.11 -5.24 -10.59
CA HIS A 127 3.70 -5.75 -9.36
C HIS A 127 3.89 -4.67 -8.28
N ALA A 128 3.31 -3.50 -8.50
CA ALA A 128 3.34 -2.41 -7.54
C ALA A 128 2.55 -2.75 -6.27
N LYS A 129 2.97 -2.19 -5.13
CA LYS A 129 2.22 -2.21 -3.87
C LYS A 129 2.05 -0.78 -3.44
N ILE A 130 0.84 -0.28 -3.63
CA ILE A 130 0.49 1.10 -3.41
C ILE A 130 -0.70 1.16 -2.48
N VAL A 131 -0.60 2.01 -1.46
CA VAL A 131 -1.73 2.42 -0.64
C VAL A 131 -1.85 3.92 -0.78
N LEU A 132 -3.01 4.42 -1.20
CA LEU A 132 -3.21 5.82 -1.57
C LEU A 132 -4.39 6.39 -0.79
N ALA A 133 -4.15 7.55 -0.17
CA ALA A 133 -5.18 8.38 0.46
C ALA A 133 -5.46 9.58 -0.45
N ASP A 134 -6.61 9.55 -1.13
CA ASP A 134 -7.05 10.56 -2.09
C ASP A 134 -5.95 10.86 -3.14
N GLY A 135 -5.37 12.04 -3.09
CA GLY A 135 -4.14 12.44 -3.77
C GLY A 135 -3.17 13.17 -2.85
N VAL A 136 -3.26 12.96 -1.53
CA VAL A 136 -2.54 13.73 -0.51
C VAL A 136 -1.38 12.97 0.13
N ALA A 137 -1.51 11.65 0.24
CA ALA A 137 -0.50 10.77 0.82
C ALA A 137 -0.53 9.39 0.15
N ALA A 138 0.65 8.77 -0.02
CA ALA A 138 0.75 7.42 -0.55
C ALA A 138 1.91 6.64 0.09
N TYR A 139 1.70 5.33 0.27
CA TYR A 139 2.78 4.37 0.43
C TYR A 139 3.08 3.74 -0.92
N VAL A 140 4.37 3.65 -1.25
CA VAL A 140 4.88 2.87 -2.39
C VAL A 140 6.04 2.01 -1.90
N GLY A 141 5.93 0.69 -2.04
CA GLY A 141 6.98 -0.21 -1.55
C GLY A 141 6.78 -1.68 -1.87
N SER A 142 7.36 -2.56 -1.05
CA SER A 142 7.40 -4.01 -1.28
C SER A 142 6.27 -4.79 -0.59
N ALA A 143 5.70 -4.25 0.49
CA ALA A 143 4.72 -4.95 1.33
C ALA A 143 3.45 -5.37 0.58
N ASN A 144 3.22 -6.69 0.49
CA ASN A 144 1.92 -7.25 0.10
C ASN A 144 0.96 -7.39 1.30
N LEU A 145 -0.29 -7.77 1.08
CA LEU A 145 -1.26 -8.09 2.12
C LEU A 145 -1.09 -9.54 2.58
N LEU A 146 0.06 -9.84 3.17
CA LEU A 146 0.37 -11.20 3.64
C LEU A 146 0.77 -11.15 5.11
N LYS A 147 0.47 -12.21 5.87
CA LYS A 147 0.98 -12.40 7.24
C LYS A 147 2.47 -12.13 7.33
N ARG A 148 3.22 -12.65 6.35
CA ARG A 148 4.67 -12.47 6.28
C ARG A 148 5.07 -11.02 6.03
N SER A 149 4.43 -10.31 5.09
CA SER A 149 4.72 -8.88 4.85
C SER A 149 4.36 -8.01 6.05
N LYS A 150 3.32 -8.39 6.80
CA LYS A 150 2.83 -7.66 7.98
C LYS A 150 3.76 -7.81 9.19
N SER A 151 4.49 -8.93 9.32
CA SER A 151 5.14 -9.28 10.60
C SER A 151 6.50 -9.95 10.53
N THR A 152 6.92 -10.51 9.40
CA THR A 152 8.15 -11.33 9.36
C THR A 152 9.14 -10.99 8.27
N ASN A 153 8.66 -10.59 7.10
CA ASN A 153 9.52 -10.20 6.00
C ASN A 153 10.05 -8.80 6.27
N LEU A 154 11.32 -8.58 5.90
CA LEU A 154 11.79 -7.24 5.68
C LEU A 154 11.01 -6.65 4.50
N GLU A 155 10.09 -5.74 4.79
CA GLU A 155 9.44 -4.92 3.78
C GLU A 155 10.02 -3.52 3.85
N CYS A 156 10.15 -2.87 2.70
CA CYS A 156 10.69 -1.52 2.57
C CYS A 156 9.81 -0.73 1.59
N GLY A 157 9.54 0.52 1.94
CA GLY A 157 8.83 1.45 1.09
C GLY A 157 8.97 2.88 1.57
N MET A 158 8.33 3.79 0.85
CA MET A 158 8.28 5.20 1.19
C MET A 158 6.84 5.61 1.46
N LEU A 159 6.61 6.26 2.59
CA LEU A 159 5.42 7.08 2.80
C LEU A 159 5.73 8.46 2.24
N VAL A 160 5.01 8.88 1.21
CA VAL A 160 5.17 10.14 0.50
C VAL A 160 3.94 11.01 0.74
N GLU A 161 4.14 12.28 1.06
CA GLU A 161 3.06 13.26 1.22
C GLU A 161 3.36 14.53 0.42
N GLY A 162 2.32 15.25 0.03
CA GLY A 162 2.42 16.48 -0.75
C GLY A 162 2.41 16.24 -2.27
N PRO A 163 2.88 17.21 -3.08
CA PRO A 163 2.61 17.23 -4.52
C PRO A 163 3.11 16.00 -5.31
N ALA A 164 4.12 15.29 -4.80
CA ALA A 164 4.63 14.08 -5.44
C ALA A 164 3.59 12.94 -5.51
N VAL A 165 2.59 12.94 -4.63
CA VAL A 165 1.51 11.93 -4.62
C VAL A 165 0.63 12.01 -5.87
N GLY A 166 0.57 13.16 -6.53
CA GLY A 166 -0.20 13.33 -7.77
C GLY A 166 0.21 12.33 -8.86
N ALA A 167 1.51 12.07 -9.02
CA ALA A 167 1.99 11.08 -9.98
C ALA A 167 1.56 9.64 -9.63
N VAL A 168 1.56 9.30 -8.34
CA VAL A 168 1.08 8.00 -7.84
C VAL A 168 -0.41 7.84 -8.13
N LYS A 169 -1.20 8.89 -7.88
CA LYS A 169 -2.64 8.90 -8.19
C LYS A 169 -2.90 8.70 -9.68
N VAL A 170 -2.20 9.43 -10.55
CA VAL A 170 -2.34 9.30 -12.01
C VAL A 170 -2.08 7.87 -12.47
N LEU A 171 -1.02 7.23 -11.95
CA LEU A 171 -0.71 5.83 -12.27
C LEU A 171 -1.84 4.88 -11.83
N LEU A 172 -2.33 5.02 -10.60
CA LEU A 172 -3.39 4.16 -10.07
C LEU A 172 -4.71 4.35 -10.84
N ASP A 173 -5.04 5.59 -11.20
CA ASP A 173 -6.21 5.91 -12.01
C ASP A 173 -6.11 5.28 -13.41
N ALA A 174 -4.94 5.34 -14.06
CA ALA A 174 -4.71 4.70 -15.36
C ALA A 174 -4.90 3.17 -15.30
N VAL A 175 -4.36 2.50 -14.27
CA VAL A 175 -4.58 1.07 -14.04
C VAL A 175 -6.07 0.75 -13.85
N THR A 176 -6.76 1.57 -13.07
CA THR A 176 -8.19 1.40 -12.78
C THR A 176 -9.04 1.55 -14.04
N THR A 177 -8.77 2.56 -14.88
CA THR A 177 -9.49 2.77 -16.15
C THR A 177 -9.28 1.64 -17.14
N ILE A 178 -8.09 1.04 -17.19
CA ILE A 178 -7.83 -0.08 -18.11
C ILE A 178 -8.56 -1.34 -17.64
N ALA A 179 -8.62 -1.59 -16.33
CA ALA A 179 -9.31 -2.75 -15.77
C ALA A 179 -10.86 -2.65 -15.84
N GLU A 180 -11.41 -1.48 -16.14
CA GLU A 180 -12.85 -1.27 -16.40
C GLU A 180 -13.28 -1.60 -17.85
N ARG A 181 -12.32 -1.78 -18.77
CA ARG A 181 -12.58 -2.06 -20.18
C ARG A 181 -12.61 -3.56 -20.46
#